data_AF-A0A7J9PXU6-F1
#
_entry.id   AF-A0A7J9PXU6-F1
#
_cell.length_a   1.000
_cell.length_b   1.000
_cell.length_c   1.000
_cell.angle_alpha   90.00
_cell.angle_beta   90.00
_cell.angle_gamma   90.00
#
_symmetry.space_group_name_H-M   'P 1'
#
loop_
_entity.id
_entity.type
_entity.pdbx_description
1 polymer ?
#
loop_
_entity_poly.entity_id
_entity_poly.type
_entity_poly.pdbx_seq_one_letter_code
_entity_poly.pdbx_strand_id
1 'polypeptide(L)' 'MKQKIYVTRKLPKPALDKLKKFFDLEINPENRVLTKKELMKNVKGKDALLCLLSDKVDSDVIK' A
#
# COMPACT_ATOMS: atom_id res chain seq x y z
N MET A 1 14.05 12.45 4.33
CA MET A 1 13.48 11.11 4.68
C MET A 1 12.76 10.58 3.46
N LYS A 2 12.77 9.26 3.22
CA LYS A 2 11.96 8.65 2.14
C LYS A 2 10.49 8.62 2.57
N GLN A 3 9.57 8.93 1.66
CA GLN A 3 8.14 8.81 1.91
C GLN A 3 7.76 7.34 2.14
N LYS A 4 6.88 7.08 3.09
CA LYS A 4 6.36 5.77 3.46
C LYS A 4 5.16 5.43 2.60
N ILE A 5 5.27 4.36 1.82
CA ILE A 5 4.20 3.89 0.94
C ILE A 5 3.72 2.53 1.44
N TYR A 6 2.40 2.39 1.58
CA TYR A 6 1.78 1.08 1.77
C TYR A 6 1.31 0.50 0.43
N VAL A 7 1.68 -0.75 0.17
CA VAL A 7 1.35 -1.49 -1.06
C VAL A 7 0.40 -2.63 -0.71
N THR A 8 -0.84 -2.59 -1.22
CA THR A 8 -1.90 -3.55 -0.83
C THR A 8 -1.68 -4.98 -1.33
N ARG A 9 -0.78 -5.18 -2.30
CA ARG A 9 -0.43 -6.49 -2.84
C ARG A 9 1.00 -6.58 -3.34
N LYS A 10 1.62 -7.76 -3.19
CA LYS A 10 2.96 -8.02 -3.72
C LYS A 10 2.97 -7.88 -5.26
N LEU A 11 3.68 -6.85 -5.74
CA LEU A 11 3.93 -6.63 -7.15
C LEU A 11 5.12 -7.46 -7.67
N PRO A 12 5.27 -7.60 -9.00
CA PRO A 12 6.48 -8.18 -9.59
C PRO A 12 7.74 -7.48 -9.09
N LYS A 13 8.80 -8.27 -8.85
CA LYS A 13 10.08 -7.80 -8.29
C LYS A 13 10.64 -6.55 -9.00
N PRO A 14 10.63 -6.41 -10.34
CA PRO A 14 11.14 -5.22 -11.00
C PRO A 14 10.41 -3.92 -10.62
N ALA A 15 9.11 -3.99 -10.33
CA ALA A 15 8.35 -2.83 -9.88
C ALA A 15 8.73 -2.44 -8.44
N LEU A 16 8.84 -3.43 -7.55
CA LEU A 16 9.25 -3.20 -6.16
C LEU A 16 10.68 -2.66 -6.07
N ASP A 17 11.60 -3.20 -6.88
CA ASP A 17 13.00 -2.76 -6.92
C ASP A 17 13.12 -1.31 -7.41
N LYS A 18 12.27 -0.88 -8.35
CA LYS A 18 12.19 0.53 -8.77
C LYS A 18 11.66 1.42 -7.64
N LEU A 19 10.58 1.02 -6.98
CA LEU A 19 9.96 1.81 -5.91
C LEU A 19 10.87 1.97 -4.68
N LYS A 20 11.58 0.91 -4.24
CA LYS A 20 12.48 0.94 -3.08
C LYS A 20 13.65 1.93 -3.21
N LYS A 21 14.02 2.31 -4.44
CA LYS A 21 15.06 3.32 -4.67
C LYS A 21 14.66 4.68 -4.10
N PHE A 22 13.38 5.02 -4.21
CA PHE A 22 12.85 6.35 -3.87
C PHE A 22 12.05 6.36 -2.56
N PHE A 23 11.40 5.25 -2.21
CA PHE A 23 10.42 5.19 -1.14
C PHE A 23 10.75 4.13 -0.09
N ASP A 24 10.19 4.31 1.11
CA ASP A 24 10.14 3.29 2.15
C ASP A 24 8.84 2.49 1.99
N LEU A 25 8.95 1.20 1.70
CA LEU A 25 7.80 0.37 1.30
C LEU A 25 7.41 -0.58 2.42
N GLU A 26 6.13 -0.56 2.77
CA GLU A 26 5.46 -1.63 3.51
C GLU A 26 4.51 -2.36 2.57
N ILE A 27 4.64 -3.68 2.47
CA ILE A 27 3.93 -4.48 1.48
C ILE A 27 3.08 -5.52 2.21
N ASN A 28 1.80 -5.61 1.86
CA ASN A 28 0.94 -6.69 2.30
C ASN A 28 1.45 -8.05 1.77
N PRO A 29 1.78 -9.02 2.64
CA PRO A 29 2.25 -10.34 2.21
C PRO A 29 1.12 -11.24 1.72
N GLU A 30 -0.13 -10.94 2.10
CA GLU A 30 -1.29 -11.78 1.84
C GLU A 30 -1.72 -11.75 0.38
N ASN A 31 -2.00 -12.92 -0.20
CA ASN A 31 -2.51 -13.02 -1.57
C ASN A 31 -4.05 -12.95 -1.63
N ARG A 32 -4.63 -11.98 -0.94
CA ARG A 32 -6.07 -11.69 -0.93
C ARG A 32 -6.32 -10.19 -0.83
N VAL A 33 -7.56 -9.78 -1.12
CA VAL A 33 -7.99 -8.39 -0.87
C VAL A 33 -8.02 -8.13 0.64
N LEU A 34 -7.56 -6.95 1.04
CA LEU A 34 -7.63 -6.51 2.43
C LEU A 34 -9.07 -6.18 2.80
N THR A 35 -9.46 -6.46 4.04
CA THR A 35 -10.69 -5.89 4.59
C THR A 35 -10.52 -4.37 4.75
N LYS A 36 -11.63 -3.61 4.72
CA LYS A 36 -11.58 -2.14 4.92
C LYS A 36 -10.88 -1.77 6.25
N LYS A 37 -11.07 -2.56 7.30
CA LYS A 37 -10.40 -2.36 8.60
C LYS A 37 -8.89 -2.55 8.52
N GLU A 38 -8.43 -3.59 7.83
CA GLU A 38 -6.99 -3.82 7.62
C GLU A 38 -6.38 -2.70 6.77
N LEU A 39 -7.04 -2.30 5.68
CA LEU A 39 -6.58 -1.22 4.81
C LEU A 39 -6.40 0.09 5.58
N MET A 40 -7.43 0.52 6.33
CA MET A 40 -7.35 1.74 7.15
C MET A 40 -6.28 1.66 8.23
N LYS A 41 -6.11 0.48 8.86
CA LYS A 41 -5.07 0.27 9.86
C LYS A 41 -3.67 0.44 9.25
N ASN A 42 -3.43 -0.17 8.10
CA ASN A 42 -2.09 -0.27 7.52
C ASN A 42 -1.67 1.00 6.75
N VAL A 43 -2.63 1.75 6.22
CA VAL A 43 -2.36 3.05 5.56
C VAL A 43 -2.14 4.19 6.56
N LYS A 44 -2.51 4.01 7.83
CA LYS A 44 -2.36 5.05 8.85
C LYS A 44 -0.88 5.46 9.03
N GLY A 45 -0.60 6.75 8.91
CA GLY A 45 0.75 7.29 9.05
C GLY A 45 1.66 7.01 7.84
N LYS A 46 1.07 6.67 6.69
CA LYS A 46 1.76 6.56 5.41
C LYS A 46 1.53 7.82 4.58
N ASP A 47 2.49 8.13 3.73
CA ASP A 47 2.44 9.29 2.83
C ASP A 47 1.69 8.95 1.53
N ALA A 48 1.63 7.67 1.15
CA ALA A 48 0.89 7.21 -0.01
C ALA A 48 0.37 5.77 0.12
N LEU A 49 -0.69 5.48 -0.63
CA LEU A 49 -1.27 4.16 -0.81
C LEU A 49 -1.11 3.74 -2.28
N LEU A 50 -0.53 2.56 -2.52
CA LEU A 50 -0.52 1.90 -3.82
C LEU A 50 -1.44 0.69 -3.77
N CYS A 51 -2.61 0.83 -4.39
CA CYS A 51 -3.70 -0.13 -4.37
C CYS A 51 -4.00 -0.73 -5.76
N LEU A 52 -4.82 -1.77 -5.79
CA LEU A 52 -5.36 -2.37 -7.02
C LEU A 52 -6.85 -2.04 -7.17
N LEU A 53 -7.40 -2.29 -8.36
CA LEU A 53 -8.83 -2.07 -8.65
C LEU A 53 -9.78 -2.83 -7.72
N SER A 54 -9.32 -3.91 -7.10
CA SER A 54 -10.09 -4.71 -6.14
C SER A 54 -10.21 -4.08 -4.76
N ASP A 55 -9.33 -3.13 -4.41
CA ASP A 55 -9.38 -2.44 -3.13
C ASP A 55 -10.49 -1.38 -3.13
N LYS A 56 -11.34 -1.39 -2.11
CA LYS A 56 -12.36 -0.35 -1.92
C LYS A 56 -11.73 0.86 -1.24
N VAL A 57 -11.28 1.82 -2.03
CA VAL A 57 -10.75 3.11 -1.56
C VAL A 57 -11.86 4.15 -1.65
N ASP A 58 -12.38 4.56 -0.49
CA ASP A 58 -13.42 5.57 -0.36
C ASP A 58 -12.95 6.72 0.57
N SER A 59 -13.84 7.67 0.84
CA SER A 59 -13.55 8.85 1.68
C SER A 59 -13.11 8.52 3.11
N ASP A 60 -13.33 7.30 3.60
CA ASP A 60 -12.80 6.91 4.91
C ASP A 60 -11.32 6.52 4.85
N VAL A 61 -10.82 6.15 3.66
CA VAL A 61 -9.42 5.77 3.44
C VAL A 61 -8.55 6.99 3.12
N ILE A 62 -9.09 8.01 2.46
CA ILE A 62 -8.35 9.22 1.98
C ILE A 62 -8.58 10.44 2.90
N LYS A 63 -8.54 10.27 4.22
CA LYS A 63 -8.70 11.40 5.16
C LYS A 63 -7.38 12.12 5.44
#